data_AF-A0A9W7IGP1-F1
#
_entry.id   AF-A0A9W7IGP1-F1
#
_cell.length_a   1.000
_cell.length_b   1.000
_cell.length_c   1.000
_cell.angle_alpha   90.00
_cell.angle_beta   90.00
_cell.angle_gamma   90.00
#
_symmetry.space_group_name_H-M   'P 1'
#
loop_
_entity.id
_entity.type
_entity.pdbx_description
1 polymer ?
#
loop_
_entity_poly.entity_id
_entity_poly.type
_entity_poly.pdbx_seq_one_letter_code
_entity_poly.pdbx_strand_id
1 'polypeptide(L)'
;MIHLQMLRKSSQIRSRKKFSQLFSTISRISSQQSKPRPSFGIAFDIDGVVLRGTTTIGGAARALRRLYDGSGILKVPFVFLTNGGGVRETKRAAELSELLGVKISPSQVLQGHSPFKQLVNRFENELVVAVGKGEPAVVMTEYGFKNVISIDEYALCFDNIDPLAPYKKWGTMEVAVNRTRKCSINSERVQAAFVVSDSVDWSRDIQVLCDILRTRGLPASEEGPQPPLYFAHDDLKFQGAFPSERFGMGAFRIALESVFNR
;
A
#
# COMPACT_ATOMS: atom_id res chain seq x y z
N MET A 1 -14.03 -0.80 -20.91
CA MET A 1 -13.58 -1.86 -19.98
C MET A 1 -12.30 -1.37 -19.30
N ILE A 2 -12.31 -1.17 -17.99
CA ILE A 2 -11.10 -0.79 -17.23
C ILE A 2 -10.09 -1.93 -17.34
N HIS A 3 -8.85 -1.62 -17.70
CA HIS A 3 -7.78 -2.60 -17.60
C HIS A 3 -7.25 -2.64 -16.16
N LEU A 4 -7.95 -3.35 -15.28
CA LEU A 4 -7.48 -3.57 -13.92
C LEU A 4 -6.33 -4.57 -13.90
N GLN A 5 -5.20 -4.12 -13.36
CA GLN A 5 -4.08 -5.01 -13.07
C GLN A 5 -4.03 -5.22 -11.56
N MET A 6 -4.70 -6.28 -11.12
CA MET A 6 -4.31 -6.93 -9.88
C MET A 6 -3.00 -7.67 -10.16
N LEU A 7 -2.01 -7.54 -9.27
CA LEU A 7 -0.86 -8.45 -9.23
C LEU A 7 -1.36 -9.84 -8.82
N ARG A 8 -2.03 -10.54 -9.74
CA ARG A 8 -2.35 -11.95 -9.59
C ARG A 8 -1.04 -12.70 -9.66
N LYS A 9 -0.70 -13.46 -8.62
CA LYS A 9 0.26 -14.56 -8.76
C LYS A 9 -0.31 -15.51 -9.80
N SER A 10 0.16 -15.42 -11.04
CA SER A 10 -0.01 -16.52 -11.99
C SER A 10 0.73 -17.71 -11.41
N SER A 11 -0.02 -18.70 -10.94
CA SER A 11 0.47 -20.05 -10.66
C SER A 11 0.77 -20.76 -11.98
N GLN A 12 1.70 -20.21 -12.76
CA GLN A 12 2.44 -21.00 -13.74
C GLN A 12 3.73 -21.45 -13.08
N ILE A 13 3.78 -22.75 -12.83
CA ILE A 13 4.93 -23.50 -12.35
C ILE A 13 6.06 -23.33 -13.39
N ARG A 14 6.85 -22.26 -13.27
CA ARG A 14 8.13 -22.10 -13.98
C ARG A 14 8.94 -20.92 -13.43
N SER A 15 9.28 -20.95 -12.13
CA SER A 15 10.51 -20.35 -11.62
C SER A 15 10.70 -20.69 -10.14
N ARG A 16 11.20 -21.90 -9.86
CA ARG A 16 11.75 -22.25 -8.55
C ARG A 16 13.06 -21.50 -8.22
N LYS A 17 13.55 -20.61 -9.10
CA LYS A 17 14.86 -19.95 -8.99
C LYS A 17 14.84 -18.48 -8.58
N LYS A 18 13.68 -17.80 -8.49
CA LYS A 18 13.63 -16.36 -8.11
C LYS A 18 13.20 -16.07 -6.68
N PHE A 19 12.55 -17.00 -5.97
CA PHE A 19 12.20 -16.80 -4.55
C PHE A 19 13.38 -17.02 -3.58
N SER A 20 14.49 -17.60 -4.05
CA SER A 20 15.68 -17.83 -3.23
C SER A 20 16.54 -16.57 -3.02
N GLN A 21 16.33 -15.50 -3.80
CA GLN A 21 17.16 -14.29 -3.75
C GLN A 21 16.76 -13.30 -2.64
N LEU A 22 15.54 -13.36 -2.10
CA LEU A 22 15.12 -12.55 -0.95
C LEU A 22 15.67 -13.06 0.39
N PHE A 23 16.26 -14.27 0.42
CA PHE A 23 16.79 -14.90 1.63
C PHE A 23 18.31 -15.18 1.57
N SER A 24 19.01 -14.80 0.49
CA SER A 24 20.40 -15.24 0.25
C SER A 24 21.51 -14.31 0.74
N THR A 25 21.23 -13.21 1.43
CA THR A 25 22.29 -12.27 1.89
C THR A 25 22.80 -12.53 3.32
N ILE A 26 22.42 -13.64 3.96
CA ILE A 26 22.96 -13.99 5.29
C ILE A 26 23.53 -15.40 5.28
N SER A 27 24.71 -15.54 4.68
CA SER A 27 25.60 -16.65 5.01
C SER A 27 26.96 -16.43 4.40
N ARG A 28 27.87 -15.80 5.15
CA ARG A 28 29.28 -16.17 5.17
C ARG A 28 29.98 -15.63 6.42
N ILE A 29 30.68 -16.56 7.07
CA ILE A 29 31.70 -16.43 8.12
C ILE A 29 31.19 -16.49 9.57
N SER A 30 31.14 -17.72 10.13
CA SER A 30 31.87 -18.10 11.35
C SER A 30 31.53 -19.56 11.69
N SER A 31 32.56 -20.39 11.82
CA SER A 31 32.48 -21.77 12.31
C SER A 31 32.26 -21.78 13.83
N GLN A 32 31.04 -21.50 14.25
CA GLN A 32 30.55 -21.80 15.60
C GLN A 32 29.37 -22.75 15.46
N GLN A 33 29.36 -23.80 16.28
CA GLN A 33 28.29 -24.81 16.36
C GLN A 33 26.91 -24.13 16.26
N SER A 34 26.28 -24.21 15.09
CA SER A 34 25.03 -23.51 14.87
C SER A 34 23.95 -24.24 15.64
N LYS A 35 23.38 -23.59 16.65
CA LYS A 35 22.09 -24.02 17.22
C LYS A 35 21.15 -24.36 16.05
N PRO A 36 20.47 -25.51 16.07
CA PRO A 36 19.63 -25.92 14.96
C PRO A 36 18.61 -24.81 14.67
N ARG A 37 18.68 -24.23 13.48
CA ARG A 37 17.70 -23.24 13.02
C ARG A 37 16.36 -23.97 12.85
N PRO A 38 15.23 -23.35 13.24
CA PRO A 38 13.92 -23.98 13.04
C PRO A 38 13.70 -24.28 11.56
N SER A 39 13.03 -25.41 11.29
CA SER A 39 12.63 -25.82 9.94
C SER A 39 11.40 -25.09 9.40
N PHE A 40 10.87 -24.14 10.15
CA PHE A 40 9.63 -23.42 9.85
C PHE A 40 9.74 -21.93 10.16
N GLY A 41 8.83 -21.15 9.59
CA GLY A 41 8.61 -19.75 9.92
C GLY A 41 7.11 -19.45 10.01
N ILE A 42 6.76 -18.29 10.57
CA ILE A 42 5.37 -17.90 10.82
C ILE A 42 5.04 -16.62 10.07
N ALA A 43 3.90 -16.58 9.38
CA ALA A 43 3.34 -15.34 8.86
C ALA A 43 2.11 -14.98 9.71
N PHE A 44 2.15 -13.82 10.35
CA PHE A 44 1.04 -13.30 11.14
C PHE A 44 0.27 -12.30 10.29
N ASP A 45 -1.04 -12.50 10.16
CA ASP A 45 -1.91 -11.35 9.87
C ASP A 45 -1.87 -10.36 11.04
N ILE A 46 -2.25 -9.12 10.78
CA ILE A 46 -2.28 -8.05 11.78
C ILE A 46 -3.68 -7.88 12.35
N ASP A 47 -4.62 -7.49 11.48
CA ASP A 47 -5.96 -7.08 11.88
C ASP A 47 -6.80 -8.29 12.25
N GLY A 48 -7.31 -8.31 13.48
CA GLY A 48 -8.04 -9.45 14.04
C GLY A 48 -7.17 -10.57 14.57
N VAL A 49 -5.84 -10.52 14.38
CA VAL A 49 -4.90 -11.53 14.89
C VAL A 49 -4.01 -11.00 16.01
N VAL A 50 -3.21 -9.95 15.75
CA VAL A 50 -2.37 -9.32 16.79
C VAL A 50 -2.93 -7.99 17.26
N LEU A 51 -3.68 -7.28 16.42
CA LEU A 51 -4.32 -6.01 16.73
C LEU A 51 -5.81 -6.03 16.39
N ARG A 52 -6.61 -5.28 17.16
CA ARG A 52 -7.98 -4.88 16.80
C ARG A 52 -8.06 -3.36 16.89
N GLY A 53 -8.06 -2.69 15.74
CA GLY A 53 -7.83 -1.24 15.69
C GLY A 53 -6.43 -0.92 16.21
N THR A 54 -6.33 -0.07 17.22
CA THR A 54 -5.05 0.32 17.86
C THR A 54 -4.71 -0.52 19.09
N THR A 55 -5.56 -1.47 19.47
CA THR A 55 -5.39 -2.27 20.69
C THR A 55 -4.82 -3.64 20.39
N THR A 56 -3.86 -4.09 21.21
CA THR A 56 -3.31 -5.45 21.10
C THR A 56 -4.34 -6.51 21.51
N ILE A 57 -4.40 -7.60 20.76
CA ILE A 57 -5.29 -8.71 21.06
C ILE A 57 -4.65 -9.62 22.11
N GLY A 58 -5.18 -9.60 23.32
CA GLY A 58 -4.93 -10.57 24.38
C GLY A 58 -3.48 -11.05 24.49
N GLY A 59 -3.26 -12.35 24.20
CA GLY A 59 -1.96 -13.02 24.35
C GLY A 59 -0.93 -12.73 23.26
N ALA A 60 -1.21 -11.86 22.28
CA ALA A 60 -0.35 -11.64 21.11
C ALA A 60 1.10 -11.26 21.48
N ALA A 61 1.27 -10.28 22.37
CA ALA A 61 2.59 -9.84 22.84
C ALA A 61 3.35 -10.99 23.54
N ARG A 62 2.65 -11.80 24.35
CA ARG A 62 3.24 -12.97 25.02
C ARG A 62 3.62 -14.06 24.01
N ALA A 63 2.80 -14.29 22.99
CA ALA A 63 3.09 -15.27 21.94
C ALA A 63 4.34 -14.85 21.14
N LEU A 64 4.45 -13.59 20.73
CA LEU A 64 5.61 -13.09 20.01
C LEU A 64 6.88 -13.14 20.85
N ARG A 65 6.82 -12.79 22.14
CA ARG A 65 7.99 -12.94 23.04
C ARG A 65 8.55 -14.36 23.08
N ARG A 66 7.72 -15.39 22.92
CA ARG A 66 8.20 -16.79 22.87
C ARG A 66 9.07 -17.09 21.65
N LEU A 67 8.95 -16.30 20.59
CA LEU A 67 9.76 -16.42 19.38
C LEU A 67 11.18 -15.85 19.57
N TYR A 68 11.45 -15.16 20.67
CA TYR A 68 12.77 -14.63 21.04
C TYR A 68 13.39 -15.44 22.20
N ASP A 69 14.70 -15.58 22.22
CA ASP A 69 15.42 -16.16 23.36
C ASP A 69 15.59 -15.15 24.50
N GLY A 70 16.20 -15.60 25.61
CA GLY A 70 16.43 -14.75 26.79
C GLY A 70 17.36 -13.56 26.54
N SER A 71 18.10 -13.55 25.43
CA SER A 71 18.96 -12.43 25.00
C SER A 71 18.26 -11.49 24.01
N GLY A 72 17.00 -11.74 23.68
CA GLY A 72 16.25 -10.96 22.69
C GLY A 72 16.62 -11.29 21.24
N ILE A 73 17.32 -12.41 20.99
CA ILE A 73 17.62 -12.88 19.64
C ILE A 73 16.45 -13.73 19.13
N LEU A 74 16.08 -13.52 17.88
CA LEU A 74 14.99 -14.24 17.24
C LEU A 74 15.33 -15.73 17.08
N LYS A 75 14.54 -16.60 17.71
CA LYS A 75 14.64 -18.06 17.58
C LYS A 75 13.86 -18.57 16.38
N VAL A 76 12.63 -18.07 16.19
CA VAL A 76 11.71 -18.53 15.13
C VAL A 76 11.48 -17.39 14.14
N PRO A 77 11.82 -17.55 12.85
CA PRO A 77 11.62 -16.50 11.87
C PRO A 77 10.12 -16.23 11.69
N PHE A 78 9.75 -14.96 11.67
CA PHE A 78 8.38 -14.57 11.37
C PHE A 78 8.32 -13.25 10.59
N VAL A 79 7.20 -13.08 9.90
CA VAL A 79 6.79 -11.84 9.23
C VAL A 79 5.36 -11.50 9.62
N PHE A 80 5.03 -10.22 9.60
CA PHE A 80 3.66 -9.73 9.49
C PHE A 80 3.31 -9.62 8.00
N LEU A 81 2.16 -10.16 7.63
CA LEU A 81 1.62 -10.12 6.28
C LEU A 81 0.17 -9.65 6.37
N THR A 82 -0.08 -8.41 5.96
CA THR A 82 -1.40 -7.78 6.05
C THR A 82 -1.80 -7.17 4.70
N ASN A 83 -3.09 -7.18 4.42
CA ASN A 83 -3.66 -6.43 3.31
C ASN A 83 -3.78 -4.92 3.64
N GLY A 84 -3.78 -4.56 4.93
CA GLY A 84 -3.75 -3.17 5.38
C GLY A 84 -2.50 -2.42 4.93
N GLY A 85 -2.55 -1.09 5.02
CA GLY A 85 -1.52 -0.24 4.42
C GLY A 85 -1.71 1.23 4.68
N GLY A 86 -0.93 2.04 3.97
CA GLY A 86 -1.04 3.50 3.94
C GLY A 86 0.09 4.20 4.67
N VAL A 87 1.05 3.47 5.23
CA VAL A 87 2.27 4.02 5.84
C VAL A 87 3.45 3.15 5.46
N ARG A 88 4.66 3.69 5.62
CA ARG A 88 5.92 2.97 5.37
C ARG A 88 6.06 1.77 6.30
N GLU A 89 6.67 0.68 5.83
CA GLU A 89 6.93 -0.50 6.67
C GLU A 89 7.80 -0.14 7.88
N THR A 90 8.68 0.85 7.75
CA THR A 90 9.49 1.38 8.85
C THR A 90 8.63 1.95 9.99
N LYS A 91 7.65 2.78 9.65
CA LYS A 91 6.69 3.36 10.60
C LYS A 91 5.81 2.27 11.22
N ARG A 92 5.31 1.34 10.40
CA ARG A 92 4.46 0.24 10.89
C ARG A 92 5.22 -0.73 11.80
N ALA A 93 6.47 -1.05 11.48
CA ALA A 93 7.32 -1.90 12.32
C ALA A 93 7.63 -1.25 13.68
N ALA A 94 7.86 0.07 13.72
CA ALA A 94 8.05 0.81 14.96
C ALA A 94 6.80 0.77 15.85
N GLU A 95 5.63 1.05 15.28
CA GLU A 95 4.33 0.97 15.97
C GLU A 95 4.07 -0.43 16.53
N LEU A 96 4.25 -1.47 15.71
CA LEU A 96 4.08 -2.85 16.17
C LEU A 96 5.09 -3.20 17.28
N SER A 97 6.32 -2.68 17.19
CA SER A 97 7.34 -2.94 18.22
C SER A 97 6.94 -2.37 19.57
N GLU A 98 6.42 -1.14 19.57
CA GLU A 98 5.92 -0.46 20.76
C GLU A 98 4.73 -1.21 21.36
N LEU A 99 3.72 -1.52 20.54
CA LEU A 99 2.50 -2.19 20.99
C LEU A 99 2.76 -3.60 21.54
N LEU A 100 3.66 -4.36 20.90
CA LEU A 100 3.88 -5.78 21.22
C LEU A 100 5.05 -6.02 22.17
N GLY A 101 5.83 -4.97 22.47
CA GLY A 101 6.97 -5.01 23.39
C GLY A 101 8.10 -5.92 22.92
N VAL A 102 8.29 -6.03 21.60
CA VAL A 102 9.36 -6.82 20.95
C VAL A 102 9.93 -6.04 19.78
N LYS A 103 11.22 -6.18 19.48
CA LYS A 103 11.85 -5.50 18.34
C LYS A 103 11.41 -6.14 17.02
N ILE A 104 10.70 -5.39 16.19
CA ILE A 104 10.26 -5.80 14.86
C ILE A 104 11.03 -4.98 13.82
N SER A 105 11.69 -5.67 12.88
CA SER A 105 12.38 -5.04 11.77
C SER A 105 11.39 -4.62 10.65
N PRO A 106 11.63 -3.53 9.92
CA PRO A 106 10.86 -3.18 8.72
C PRO A 106 10.80 -4.34 7.70
N SER A 107 11.86 -5.13 7.58
CA SER A 107 11.90 -6.31 6.69
C SER A 107 10.96 -7.44 7.11
N GLN A 108 10.43 -7.40 8.34
CA GLN A 108 9.45 -8.35 8.83
C GLN A 108 8.02 -7.88 8.60
N VAL A 109 7.79 -6.69 8.02
CA VAL A 109 6.44 -6.17 7.77
C VAL A 109 6.19 -6.15 6.27
N LEU A 110 5.15 -6.85 5.83
CA LEU A 110 4.66 -6.87 4.46
C LEU A 110 3.21 -6.38 4.47
N GLN A 111 3.01 -5.21 3.87
CA GLN A 111 1.71 -4.54 3.74
C GLN A 111 1.15 -4.77 2.33
N GLY A 112 -0.14 -4.47 2.12
CA GLY A 112 -0.79 -4.72 0.82
C GLY A 112 -0.06 -4.07 -0.35
N HIS A 113 0.54 -2.90 -0.14
CA HIS A 113 1.28 -2.15 -1.15
C HIS A 113 2.74 -2.59 -1.32
N SER A 114 3.32 -3.41 -0.44
CA SER A 114 4.73 -3.84 -0.53
C SER A 114 5.13 -4.46 -1.89
N PRO A 115 4.25 -5.20 -2.60
CA PRO A 115 4.54 -5.70 -3.95
C PRO A 115 4.78 -4.62 -5.00
N PHE A 116 4.32 -3.37 -4.81
CA PHE A 116 4.52 -2.28 -5.76
C PHE A 116 6.00 -1.92 -5.97
N LYS A 117 6.90 -2.31 -5.05
CA LYS A 117 8.36 -2.27 -5.26
C LYS A 117 8.80 -2.94 -6.57
N GLN A 118 8.06 -3.94 -7.04
CA GLN A 118 8.36 -4.66 -8.29
C GLN A 118 8.03 -3.85 -9.56
N LEU A 119 7.23 -2.79 -9.43
CA LEU A 119 6.76 -1.96 -10.55
C LEU A 119 7.61 -0.70 -10.75
N VAL A 120 8.57 -0.43 -9.87
CA VAL A 120 9.45 0.75 -9.90
C VAL A 120 10.16 0.85 -11.25
N ASN A 121 10.80 -0.22 -11.71
CA ASN A 121 11.52 -0.22 -13.00
C ASN A 121 10.66 0.20 -14.20
N ARG A 122 9.33 0.06 -14.11
CA ARG A 122 8.40 0.44 -15.19
C ARG A 122 7.97 1.91 -15.11
N PHE A 123 7.93 2.49 -13.92
CA PHE A 123 7.34 3.81 -13.67
C PHE A 123 8.25 4.75 -12.87
N GLU A 124 9.54 4.44 -12.76
CA GLU A 124 10.49 5.14 -11.87
C GLU A 124 10.46 6.66 -12.04
N ASN A 125 10.44 7.15 -13.28
CA ASN A 125 10.45 8.58 -13.59
C ASN A 125 9.10 9.07 -14.15
N GLU A 126 8.10 8.20 -14.23
CA GLU A 126 6.80 8.50 -14.83
C GLU A 126 5.87 9.14 -13.77
N LEU A 127 5.00 10.07 -14.19
CA LEU A 127 3.99 10.62 -13.29
C LEU A 127 2.99 9.54 -12.88
N VAL A 128 2.93 9.24 -11.58
CA VAL A 128 1.98 8.29 -11.02
C VAL A 128 1.15 8.92 -9.89
N VAL A 129 -0.14 8.56 -9.85
CA VAL A 129 -1.06 9.01 -8.81
C VAL A 129 -1.20 7.95 -7.73
N ALA A 130 -0.97 8.31 -6.48
CA ALA A 130 -1.10 7.44 -5.32
C ALA A 130 -2.38 7.77 -4.52
N VAL A 131 -3.23 6.77 -4.32
CA VAL A 131 -4.56 6.89 -3.70
C VAL A 131 -4.57 6.14 -2.37
N GLY A 132 -5.18 6.74 -1.35
CA GLY A 132 -5.50 6.07 -0.09
C GLY A 132 -5.15 6.87 1.17
N LYS A 133 -5.59 6.37 2.32
CA LYS A 133 -5.31 6.93 3.64
C LYS A 133 -3.83 6.91 4.01
N GLY A 134 -3.43 7.81 4.90
CA GLY A 134 -2.07 7.89 5.45
C GLY A 134 -1.14 8.70 4.55
N GLU A 135 -0.04 8.09 4.14
CA GLU A 135 1.06 8.73 3.41
C GLU A 135 1.35 7.97 2.09
N PRO A 136 0.35 7.74 1.19
CA PRO A 136 0.52 6.85 0.03
C PRO A 136 1.61 7.31 -0.94
N ALA A 137 1.75 8.63 -1.16
CA ALA A 137 2.81 9.17 -2.00
C ALA A 137 4.21 8.94 -1.39
N VAL A 138 4.35 9.12 -0.06
CA VAL A 138 5.63 8.89 0.65
C VAL A 138 6.04 7.41 0.58
N VAL A 139 5.08 6.49 0.72
CA VAL A 139 5.31 5.05 0.56
C VAL A 139 5.89 4.73 -0.82
N MET A 140 5.25 5.25 -1.88
CA MET A 140 5.69 5.03 -3.25
C MET A 140 7.07 5.67 -3.51
N THR A 141 7.33 6.86 -2.98
CA THR A 141 8.65 7.50 -3.07
C THR A 141 9.74 6.66 -2.40
N GLU A 142 9.48 6.08 -1.23
CA GLU A 142 10.44 5.18 -0.56
C GLU A 142 10.73 3.91 -1.37
N TYR A 143 9.77 3.45 -2.19
CA TYR A 143 10.00 2.31 -3.08
C TYR A 143 10.86 2.65 -4.28
N GLY A 144 11.00 3.94 -4.63
CA GLY A 144 11.84 4.42 -5.73
C GLY A 144 11.07 5.07 -6.87
N PHE A 145 9.76 5.28 -6.76
CA PHE A 145 9.03 6.10 -7.73
C PHE A 145 9.38 7.57 -7.48
N LYS A 146 9.88 8.28 -8.51
CA LYS A 146 10.42 9.64 -8.36
C LYS A 146 9.40 10.73 -8.66
N ASN A 147 8.42 10.47 -9.53
CA ASN A 147 7.37 11.43 -9.86
C ASN A 147 6.00 10.95 -9.35
N VAL A 148 5.81 11.05 -8.02
CA VAL A 148 4.56 10.63 -7.36
C VAL A 148 3.80 11.84 -6.87
N ILE A 149 2.48 11.82 -7.04
CA ILE A 149 1.55 12.78 -6.45
C ILE A 149 0.43 12.02 -5.73
N SER A 150 0.01 12.49 -4.55
CA SER A 150 -1.18 11.91 -3.91
C SER A 150 -2.44 12.35 -4.66
N ILE A 151 -3.53 11.58 -4.57
CA ILE A 151 -4.80 11.99 -5.17
C ILE A 151 -5.34 13.30 -4.57
N ASP A 152 -5.05 13.56 -3.29
CA ASP A 152 -5.38 14.82 -2.62
C ASP A 152 -4.64 16.00 -3.28
N GLU A 153 -3.32 15.86 -3.49
CA GLU A 153 -2.49 16.89 -4.14
C GLU A 153 -2.86 17.05 -5.62
N TYR A 154 -3.17 15.95 -6.32
CA TYR A 154 -3.59 15.98 -7.72
C TYR A 154 -4.90 16.75 -7.88
N ALA A 155 -5.89 16.51 -7.00
CA ALA A 155 -7.15 17.24 -7.05
C ALA A 155 -6.97 18.76 -6.85
N LEU A 156 -6.03 19.19 -6.01
CA LEU A 156 -5.71 20.61 -5.82
C LEU A 156 -5.11 21.28 -7.07
N CYS A 157 -4.64 20.49 -8.05
CA CYS A 157 -4.11 21.01 -9.31
C CYS A 157 -5.20 21.44 -10.31
N PHE A 158 -6.47 21.09 -10.05
CA PHE A 158 -7.57 21.35 -10.97
C PHE A 158 -8.73 22.03 -10.26
N ASP A 159 -9.13 23.19 -10.78
CA ASP A 159 -10.26 23.91 -10.22
C ASP A 159 -11.56 23.15 -10.54
N ASN A 160 -12.45 23.03 -9.55
CA ASN A 160 -13.75 22.36 -9.65
C ASN A 160 -13.71 20.85 -9.98
N ILE A 161 -12.56 20.17 -9.88
CA ILE A 161 -12.49 18.71 -10.08
C ILE A 161 -13.30 17.91 -9.04
N ASP A 162 -13.51 18.51 -7.86
CA ASP A 162 -14.33 17.99 -6.80
C ASP A 162 -15.52 18.92 -6.53
N PRO A 163 -16.67 18.69 -7.17
CA PRO A 163 -17.84 19.56 -7.03
C PRO A 163 -18.43 19.53 -5.61
N LEU A 164 -18.08 18.52 -4.80
CA LEU A 164 -18.54 18.40 -3.43
C LEU A 164 -17.58 19.01 -2.41
N ALA A 165 -16.41 19.52 -2.84
CA ALA A 165 -15.43 20.17 -1.96
C ALA A 165 -16.04 21.25 -1.04
N PRO A 166 -16.96 22.14 -1.49
CA PRO A 166 -17.57 23.15 -0.62
C PRO A 166 -18.37 22.58 0.56
N TYR A 167 -18.79 21.30 0.50
CA TYR A 167 -19.56 20.64 1.56
C TYR A 167 -18.70 19.80 2.50
N LYS A 168 -17.39 19.68 2.23
CA LYS A 168 -16.45 18.87 3.03
C LYS A 168 -15.93 19.72 4.19
N LYS A 169 -16.38 19.39 5.41
CA LYS A 169 -16.01 20.09 6.66
C LYS A 169 -14.65 19.68 7.22
N TRP A 170 -14.13 18.55 6.78
CA TRP A 170 -12.76 18.13 7.04
C TRP A 170 -11.93 18.76 5.92
N GLY A 171 -11.15 19.78 6.26
CA GLY A 171 -10.46 20.58 5.26
C GLY A 171 -9.65 19.71 4.31
N THR A 172 -9.70 20.03 3.02
CA THR A 172 -8.59 19.75 2.12
C THR A 172 -7.37 20.29 2.84
N MET A 173 -6.50 19.40 3.31
CA MET A 173 -5.27 19.77 3.98
C MET A 173 -4.66 20.90 3.15
N GLU A 174 -4.41 22.08 3.74
CA GLU A 174 -3.82 23.24 3.06
C GLU A 174 -2.37 22.89 2.67
N VAL A 175 -2.22 21.92 1.79
CA VAL A 175 -0.97 21.60 1.13
C VAL A 175 -0.87 22.65 0.05
N ALA A 176 -0.04 23.66 0.31
CA ALA A 176 0.32 24.63 -0.71
C ALA A 176 1.01 23.88 -1.86
N VAL A 177 0.23 23.45 -2.85
CA VAL A 177 0.78 22.94 -4.10
C VAL A 177 1.42 24.13 -4.79
N ASN A 178 2.74 24.11 -4.94
CA ASN A 178 3.47 25.15 -5.65
C ASN A 178 2.85 25.38 -7.04
N ARG A 179 2.60 26.64 -7.41
CA ARG A 179 2.04 27.02 -8.73
C ARG A 179 2.81 26.39 -9.90
N THR A 180 4.13 26.26 -9.77
CA THR A 180 4.97 25.61 -10.78
C THR A 180 4.64 24.12 -10.92
N ARG A 181 4.39 23.42 -9.80
CA ARG A 181 3.98 22.01 -9.78
C ARG A 181 2.54 21.84 -10.29
N LYS A 182 1.63 22.77 -9.99
CA LYS A 182 0.27 22.80 -10.57
C LYS A 182 0.33 22.91 -12.10
N CYS A 183 1.16 23.80 -12.63
CA CYS A 183 1.31 23.99 -14.08
C CYS A 183 1.93 22.75 -14.78
N SER A 184 2.91 22.09 -14.16
CA SER A 184 3.50 20.88 -14.72
C SER A 184 2.50 19.72 -14.75
N ILE A 185 1.75 19.49 -13.66
CA ILE A 185 0.76 18.41 -13.59
C ILE A 185 -0.37 18.58 -14.61
N ASN A 186 -0.76 19.82 -14.94
CA ASN A 186 -1.79 20.07 -15.94
C ASN A 186 -1.35 19.71 -17.38
N SER A 187 -0.05 19.57 -17.63
CA SER A 187 0.53 19.29 -18.94
C SER A 187 1.27 17.95 -19.03
N GLU A 188 1.47 17.28 -17.89
CA GLU A 188 2.11 15.97 -17.82
C GLU A 188 1.06 14.84 -17.78
N ARG A 189 1.30 13.78 -18.54
CA ARG A 189 0.40 12.62 -18.59
C ARG A 189 0.62 11.72 -17.39
N VAL A 190 -0.45 11.39 -16.66
CA VAL A 190 -0.47 10.34 -15.65
C VAL A 190 -0.31 8.98 -16.33
N GLN A 191 0.71 8.23 -15.94
CA GLN A 191 1.11 6.97 -16.60
C GLN A 191 0.63 5.73 -15.85
N ALA A 192 0.28 5.87 -14.57
CA ALA A 192 -0.39 4.85 -13.78
C ALA A 192 -1.04 5.45 -12.53
N ALA A 193 -2.06 4.77 -12.01
CA ALA A 193 -2.62 5.06 -10.70
C ALA A 193 -2.51 3.84 -9.78
N PHE A 194 -2.18 4.10 -8.52
CA PHE A 194 -1.97 3.08 -7.49
C PHE A 194 -2.87 3.34 -6.29
N VAL A 195 -3.81 2.44 -6.04
CA VAL A 195 -4.59 2.42 -4.80
C VAL A 195 -3.76 1.69 -3.75
N VAL A 196 -3.00 2.48 -3.00
CA VAL A 196 -1.99 2.03 -2.01
C VAL A 196 -2.67 1.56 -0.72
N SER A 197 -3.76 2.22 -0.33
CA SER A 197 -4.55 1.93 0.88
C SER A 197 -6.00 2.38 0.67
N ASP A 198 -6.88 2.13 1.64
CA ASP A 198 -8.30 2.50 1.51
C ASP A 198 -8.47 4.00 1.25
N SER A 199 -9.24 4.36 0.21
CA SER A 199 -9.66 5.74 -0.07
C SER A 199 -10.49 6.29 1.10
N VAL A 200 -10.21 7.54 1.48
CA VAL A 200 -10.93 8.27 2.53
C VAL A 200 -12.14 9.00 1.95
N ASP A 201 -12.00 9.57 0.75
CA ASP A 201 -13.03 10.35 0.08
C ASP A 201 -13.44 9.70 -1.23
N TRP A 202 -14.34 8.73 -1.13
CA TRP A 202 -14.75 7.94 -2.29
C TRP A 202 -15.38 8.80 -3.37
N SER A 203 -16.08 9.88 -2.99
CA SER A 203 -16.75 10.75 -3.97
C SER A 203 -15.74 11.41 -4.91
N ARG A 204 -14.71 12.06 -4.34
CA ARG A 204 -13.63 12.69 -5.10
C ARG A 204 -12.76 11.66 -5.77
N ASP A 205 -12.33 10.63 -5.05
CA ASP A 205 -11.34 9.70 -5.56
C ASP A 205 -11.88 8.87 -6.73
N ILE A 206 -13.18 8.51 -6.71
CA ILE A 206 -13.83 7.86 -7.86
C ILE A 206 -13.93 8.82 -9.04
N GLN A 207 -14.34 10.07 -8.83
CA GLN A 207 -14.43 11.07 -9.90
C GLN A 207 -13.06 11.29 -10.57
N VAL A 208 -12.04 11.60 -9.77
CA VAL A 208 -10.67 11.85 -10.25
C VAL A 208 -10.09 10.63 -10.96
N LEU A 209 -10.26 9.42 -10.43
CA LEU A 209 -9.80 8.21 -11.11
C LEU A 209 -10.54 7.97 -12.42
N CYS A 210 -11.85 8.22 -12.49
CA CYS A 210 -12.60 8.15 -13.74
C CYS A 210 -12.06 9.15 -14.76
N ASP A 211 -11.77 10.38 -14.34
CA ASP A 211 -11.23 11.43 -15.20
C ASP A 211 -9.86 11.02 -15.75
N ILE A 212 -8.94 10.56 -14.90
CA ILE A 212 -7.63 10.04 -15.33
C ILE A 212 -7.79 8.90 -16.35
N LEU A 213 -8.68 7.94 -16.08
CA LEU A 213 -8.87 6.77 -16.94
C LEU A 213 -9.56 7.10 -18.27
N ARG A 214 -10.51 8.05 -18.29
CA ARG A 214 -11.23 8.48 -19.49
C ARG A 214 -10.37 9.40 -20.36
N THR A 215 -9.63 10.31 -19.73
CA THR A 215 -8.76 11.28 -20.40
C THR A 215 -7.36 10.74 -20.76
N ARG A 216 -7.17 9.41 -20.63
CA ARG A 216 -5.89 8.74 -20.92
C ARG A 216 -4.71 9.33 -20.13
N GLY A 217 -4.99 9.87 -18.94
CA GLY A 217 -4.01 10.46 -18.04
C GLY A 217 -3.67 11.92 -18.32
N LEU A 218 -4.22 12.56 -19.35
CA LEU A 218 -3.99 13.97 -19.65
C LEU A 218 -5.34 14.71 -19.71
N PRO A 219 -5.63 15.62 -18.77
CA PRO A 219 -6.89 16.36 -18.73
C PRO A 219 -7.26 16.97 -20.09
N ALA A 220 -8.53 16.83 -20.48
CA ALA A 220 -9.08 17.30 -21.76
C ALA A 220 -8.49 16.65 -23.04
N SER A 221 -7.72 15.56 -22.92
CA SER A 221 -7.29 14.72 -24.05
C SER A 221 -7.99 13.36 -23.99
N GLU A 222 -8.29 12.76 -25.15
CA GLU A 222 -8.72 11.35 -25.24
C GLU A 222 -7.69 10.47 -25.95
N GLU A 223 -6.51 11.03 -26.25
CA GLU A 223 -5.48 10.36 -27.03
C GLU A 223 -4.59 9.49 -26.14
N GLY A 224 -4.23 8.31 -26.65
CA GLY A 224 -3.26 7.41 -26.02
C GLY A 224 -3.86 6.23 -25.26
N PRO A 225 -2.99 5.35 -24.72
CA PRO A 225 -3.42 4.21 -23.93
C PRO A 225 -4.03 4.67 -22.61
N GLN A 226 -5.02 3.95 -22.11
CA GLN A 226 -5.53 4.17 -20.76
C GLN A 226 -4.42 3.80 -19.75
N PRO A 227 -4.14 4.67 -18.76
CA PRO A 227 -3.20 4.35 -17.69
C PRO A 227 -3.66 3.11 -16.90
N PRO A 228 -2.78 2.15 -16.59
CA PRO A 228 -3.13 1.03 -15.72
C PRO A 228 -3.46 1.53 -14.30
N LEU A 229 -4.47 0.88 -13.70
CA LEU A 229 -4.86 1.06 -12.31
C LEU A 229 -4.52 -0.19 -11.50
N TYR A 230 -3.72 -0.02 -10.45
CA TYR A 230 -3.31 -1.08 -9.54
C TYR A 230 -3.96 -0.94 -8.18
N PHE A 231 -4.40 -2.05 -7.61
CA PHE A 231 -4.91 -2.13 -6.24
C PHE A 231 -3.96 -2.96 -5.38
N ALA A 232 -3.68 -2.49 -4.17
CA ALA A 232 -2.84 -3.20 -3.21
C ALA A 232 -3.46 -4.53 -2.75
N HIS A 233 -4.78 -4.58 -2.63
CA HIS A 233 -5.56 -5.79 -2.32
C HIS A 233 -7.01 -5.66 -2.81
N ASP A 234 -7.82 -6.72 -2.67
CA ASP A 234 -9.21 -6.77 -3.16
C ASP A 234 -10.19 -7.32 -2.11
N ASP A 235 -9.91 -7.07 -0.84
CA ASP A 235 -10.80 -7.51 0.22
C ASP A 235 -12.07 -6.66 0.19
N LEU A 236 -13.22 -7.31 -0.03
CA LEU A 236 -14.52 -6.66 0.03
C LEU A 236 -14.78 -6.11 1.43
N LYS A 237 -14.39 -6.88 2.45
CA LYS A 237 -14.68 -6.59 3.85
C LYS A 237 -13.48 -6.90 4.73
N PHE A 238 -13.40 -6.21 5.87
CA PHE A 238 -12.43 -6.47 6.92
C PHE A 238 -13.05 -6.29 8.30
N GLN A 239 -12.45 -6.92 9.32
CA GLN A 239 -12.88 -6.78 10.70
C GLN A 239 -12.19 -5.58 11.36
N GLY A 240 -12.92 -4.48 11.50
CA GLY A 240 -12.48 -3.30 12.25
C GLY A 240 -12.79 -3.39 13.76
N ALA A 241 -12.75 -2.23 14.43
CA ALA A 241 -13.15 -2.12 15.83
C ALA A 241 -14.67 -2.27 16.05
N PHE A 242 -15.48 -1.96 15.02
CA PHE A 242 -16.93 -2.11 15.08
C PHE A 242 -17.34 -3.60 15.06
N PRO A 243 -18.43 -4.02 15.74
CA PRO A 243 -18.81 -5.43 15.82
C PRO A 243 -19.07 -6.12 14.49
N SER A 244 -19.56 -5.39 13.48
CA SER A 244 -19.79 -5.92 12.14
C SER A 244 -18.67 -5.53 11.18
N GLU A 245 -18.33 -6.43 10.26
CA GLU A 245 -17.35 -6.20 9.19
C GLU A 245 -17.58 -4.90 8.44
N ARG A 246 -16.51 -4.18 8.11
CA ARG A 246 -16.55 -2.92 7.35
C ARG A 246 -16.09 -3.17 5.92
N PHE A 247 -16.53 -2.34 4.99
CA PHE A 247 -16.10 -2.41 3.60
C PHE A 247 -14.65 -1.95 3.45
N GLY A 248 -13.86 -2.71 2.70
CA GLY A 248 -12.47 -2.39 2.38
C GLY A 248 -12.26 -1.96 0.92
N MET A 249 -11.01 -1.99 0.48
CA MET A 249 -10.59 -1.63 -0.88
C MET A 249 -11.36 -2.35 -1.99
N GLY A 250 -11.78 -3.60 -1.81
CA GLY A 250 -12.55 -4.33 -2.82
C GLY A 250 -13.93 -3.71 -3.09
N ALA A 251 -14.57 -3.16 -2.06
CA ALA A 251 -15.84 -2.43 -2.24
C ALA A 251 -15.64 -1.11 -2.99
N PHE A 252 -14.54 -0.39 -2.69
CA PHE A 252 -14.15 0.81 -3.43
C PHE A 252 -13.88 0.49 -4.91
N ARG A 253 -13.16 -0.61 -5.19
CA ARG A 253 -12.92 -1.09 -6.56
C ARG A 253 -14.24 -1.36 -7.30
N ILE A 254 -15.16 -2.09 -6.69
CA ILE A 254 -16.48 -2.39 -7.28
C ILE A 254 -17.26 -1.10 -7.56
N ALA A 255 -17.25 -0.14 -6.64
CA ALA A 255 -17.91 1.15 -6.83
C ALA A 255 -17.31 1.93 -8.01
N LEU A 256 -15.98 2.04 -8.07
CA LEU A 256 -15.26 2.67 -9.18
C LEU A 256 -15.58 1.99 -10.51
N GLU A 257 -15.50 0.66 -10.57
CA GLU A 257 -15.80 -0.11 -11.79
C GLU A 257 -17.23 0.08 -12.25
N SER A 258 -18.17 0.12 -11.31
CA SER A 258 -19.59 0.30 -11.60
C SER A 258 -19.89 1.69 -12.15
N VAL A 259 -19.21 2.73 -11.64
CA VAL A 259 -19.36 4.11 -12.14
C VAL A 259 -18.65 4.29 -13.48
N PHE A 260 -17.48 3.71 -13.66
CA PHE A 260 -16.71 3.87 -14.89
C PHE A 260 -17.35 3.19 -16.10
N ASN A 261 -17.93 2.00 -15.91
CA ASN A 261 -18.51 1.20 -17.01
C ASN A 261 -19.96 1.57 -17.35
N ARG A 262 -20.55 2.56 -16.68
CA ARG A 262 -21.83 3.17 -17.06
C ARG A 262 -21.57 4.37 -17.95
#